data_AF-A0AAU4FX52-F1
#
_entry.id   AF-A0AAU4FX52-F1
#
_cell.length_a   1.000
_cell.length_b   1.000
_cell.length_c   1.000
_cell.angle_alpha   90.00
_cell.angle_beta   90.00
_cell.angle_gamma   90.00
#
_symmetry.space_group_name_H-M   'P 1'
#
loop_
_entity.id
_entity.type
_entity.pdbx_description
1 polymer ?
#
loop_
_entity_poly.entity_id
_entity_poly.type
_entity_poly.pdbx_seq_one_letter_code
_entity_poly.pdbx_strand_id
1 'polypeptide(L)'
;MEPQPHPSERHTEINRSRRRPPVEPVLIDTSEVAAMLSMSTSWVYREASKLGLRGYKLGRGRNAKVLYKRAEVFKWLEQQKIH
;
A
#
# COMPACT_ATOMS: atom_id res chain seq x y z
N MET A 1 38.44 -40.64 34.47
CA MET A 1 39.16 -39.50 33.86
C MET A 1 38.24 -38.93 32.79
N GLU A 2 37.56 -37.84 33.10
CA GLU A 2 36.77 -37.09 32.12
C GLU A 2 37.68 -36.22 31.25
N PRO A 3 37.42 -36.13 29.94
CA PRO A 3 37.74 -34.95 29.17
C PRO A 3 36.47 -34.15 28.86
N GLN A 4 36.55 -32.85 29.15
CA GLN A 4 35.56 -31.81 28.88
C GLN A 4 35.15 -31.66 27.39
N PRO A 5 33.98 -31.04 27.12
CA PRO A 5 33.42 -30.86 25.78
C PRO A 5 34.08 -29.70 25.01
N HIS A 6 34.37 -29.94 23.74
CA HIS A 6 34.73 -28.91 22.76
C HIS A 6 33.45 -28.34 22.12
N PRO A 7 33.26 -27.02 22.07
CA PRO A 7 32.08 -26.42 21.45
C PRO A 7 32.30 -26.39 19.94
N SER A 8 31.72 -27.36 19.23
CA SER A 8 31.67 -27.32 17.76
C SER A 8 30.69 -26.21 17.35
N GLU A 9 31.27 -25.10 16.95
CA GLU A 9 30.86 -24.26 15.82
C GLU A 9 29.39 -23.85 15.76
N ARG A 10 29.19 -22.60 16.18
CA ARG A 10 28.07 -21.74 15.80
C ARG A 10 27.92 -21.70 14.28
N HIS A 11 27.04 -22.51 13.74
CA HIS A 11 26.36 -22.18 12.49
C HIS A 11 24.90 -21.88 12.80
N THR A 12 24.69 -20.75 13.50
CA THR A 12 23.40 -20.07 13.44
C THR A 12 23.24 -19.62 12.00
N GLU A 13 22.62 -20.46 11.18
CA GLU A 13 22.31 -20.15 9.80
C GLU A 13 21.56 -18.83 9.78
N ILE A 14 22.26 -17.83 9.26
CA ILE A 14 21.84 -16.44 9.19
C ILE A 14 20.83 -16.38 8.04
N ASN A 15 19.68 -17.04 8.17
CA ASN A 15 18.53 -16.75 7.33
C ASN A 15 17.84 -15.49 7.87
N ARG A 16 18.62 -14.41 7.95
CA ARG A 16 18.09 -13.04 7.89
C ARG A 16 17.72 -12.81 6.43
N SER A 17 16.75 -13.59 5.94
CA SER A 17 15.93 -13.18 4.80
C SER A 17 15.56 -11.74 5.09
N ARG A 18 16.18 -10.84 4.33
CA ARG A 18 16.02 -9.40 4.43
C ARG A 18 14.52 -9.15 4.33
N ARG A 19 13.84 -9.09 5.48
CA ARG A 19 12.45 -8.68 5.59
C ARG A 19 12.47 -7.20 5.25
N ARG A 20 12.54 -6.91 3.96
CA ARG A 20 12.10 -5.61 3.46
C ARG A 20 10.70 -5.46 4.04
N PRO A 21 10.43 -4.41 4.85
CA PRO A 21 9.07 -4.16 5.26
C PRO A 21 8.20 -4.18 3.99
N PRO A 22 7.01 -4.80 4.02
CA PRO A 22 6.10 -4.79 2.89
C PRO A 22 6.00 -3.35 2.39
N VAL A 23 6.53 -3.08 1.20
CA VAL A 23 6.55 -1.72 0.67
C VAL A 23 5.11 -1.44 0.28
N GLU A 24 4.44 -0.69 1.14
CA GLU A 24 3.11 -0.15 0.93
C GLU A 24 3.01 0.46 -0.48
N PRO A 25 2.09 -0.02 -1.33
CA PRO A 25 2.00 0.45 -2.71
C PRO A 25 1.68 1.94 -2.72
N VAL A 26 2.53 2.72 -3.41
CA VAL A 26 2.37 4.18 -3.50
C VAL A 26 1.10 4.53 -4.27
N LEU A 27 0.80 3.74 -5.32
CA LEU A 27 -0.38 3.89 -6.16
C LEU A 27 -1.33 2.71 -5.94
N ILE A 28 -2.60 3.01 -5.70
CA ILE A 28 -3.68 2.06 -5.45
C ILE A 28 -4.78 2.26 -6.49
N ASP A 29 -5.48 1.20 -6.87
CA ASP A 29 -6.55 1.29 -7.86
C ASP A 29 -7.87 1.78 -7.26
N THR A 30 -8.84 2.08 -8.13
CA THR A 30 -10.17 2.58 -7.72
C THR A 30 -10.90 1.63 -6.77
N SER A 31 -10.74 0.32 -6.91
CA SER A 31 -11.41 -0.65 -6.04
C SER A 31 -10.83 -0.66 -4.63
N GLU A 32 -9.51 -0.51 -4.53
CA GLU A 32 -8.84 -0.36 -3.24
C GLU A 32 -9.20 0.97 -2.56
N VAL A 33 -9.26 2.07 -3.32
CA VAL A 33 -9.77 3.36 -2.78
C VAL A 33 -11.21 3.23 -2.28
N ALA A 34 -12.07 2.57 -3.05
CA ALA A 34 -13.46 2.35 -2.65
C ALA A 34 -13.55 1.55 -1.33
N ALA A 35 -12.72 0.52 -1.17
CA ALA A 35 -12.62 -0.24 0.06
C ALA A 35 -12.12 0.61 1.25
N MET A 36 -11.11 1.46 1.04
CA MET A 36 -10.60 2.37 2.08
C MET A 36 -11.63 3.40 2.55
N LEU A 37 -12.49 3.85 1.62
CA LEU A 37 -13.53 4.84 1.90
C LEU A 37 -14.84 4.19 2.40
N SER A 38 -14.94 2.85 2.42
CA SER A 38 -16.19 2.12 2.62
C SER A 38 -17.31 2.56 1.66
N MET A 39 -16.95 2.83 0.40
CA MET A 39 -17.84 3.33 -0.66
C MET A 39 -17.87 2.37 -1.86
N SER A 40 -18.79 2.60 -2.81
CA SER A 40 -18.81 1.86 -4.07
C SER A 40 -17.78 2.43 -5.07
N THR A 41 -17.23 1.58 -5.94
CA THR A 41 -16.33 2.00 -7.04
C THR A 41 -17.00 3.01 -7.98
N SER A 42 -18.30 2.82 -8.25
CA SER A 42 -19.12 3.77 -9.02
C SER A 42 -19.17 5.15 -8.38
N TRP A 43 -19.28 5.22 -7.04
CA TRP A 43 -19.21 6.49 -6.32
C TRP A 43 -17.84 7.14 -6.48
N VAL A 44 -16.74 6.37 -6.38
CA VAL A 44 -15.39 6.91 -6.58
C VAL A 44 -15.22 7.51 -7.98
N TYR A 45 -15.72 6.83 -9.02
CA TYR A 45 -15.66 7.36 -10.39
C TYR A 45 -16.48 8.63 -10.60
N ARG A 46 -17.64 8.76 -9.93
CA ARG A 46 -18.57 9.87 -10.15
C ARG A 46 -18.30 11.07 -9.24
N GLU A 47 -17.95 10.80 -7.99
CA GLU A 47 -18.01 11.80 -6.92
C GLU A 47 -16.65 12.17 -6.36
N ALA A 48 -15.71 11.21 -6.25
CA ALA A 48 -14.41 11.51 -5.66
C ALA A 48 -13.66 12.62 -6.42
N SER A 49 -13.79 12.64 -7.75
CA SER A 49 -13.22 13.72 -8.59
C SER A 49 -13.87 15.08 -8.33
N LYS A 50 -15.17 15.13 -7.99
CA LYS A 50 -15.88 16.40 -7.68
C LYS A 50 -15.46 16.96 -6.32
N LEU A 51 -15.13 16.09 -5.39
CA LEU A 51 -14.64 16.45 -4.06
C LEU A 51 -13.13 16.72 -4.03
N GLY A 52 -12.47 16.74 -5.20
CA GLY A 52 -11.06 17.10 -5.32
C GLY A 52 -10.07 15.93 -5.18
N LEU A 53 -10.54 14.68 -5.05
CA LEU A 53 -9.65 13.51 -5.08
C LEU A 53 -9.19 13.25 -6.51
N ARG A 54 -7.91 13.55 -6.80
CA ARG A 54 -7.35 13.40 -8.15
C ARG A 54 -6.89 11.97 -8.43
N GLY A 55 -7.52 11.35 -9.42
CA GLY A 55 -7.06 10.10 -10.02
C GLY A 55 -5.98 10.35 -11.07
N TYR A 56 -4.92 9.55 -11.03
CA TYR A 56 -3.84 9.49 -12.01
C TYR A 56 -4.17 8.45 -13.07
N LYS A 57 -4.29 8.88 -14.32
CA LYS A 57 -4.49 7.96 -15.44
C LYS A 57 -3.16 7.34 -15.85
N LEU A 58 -3.04 6.03 -15.70
CA LEU A 58 -1.93 5.24 -16.19
C LEU A 58 -2.30 4.63 -17.54
N GLY A 59 -1.64 5.09 -18.60
CA GLY A 59 -1.86 4.64 -19.98
C GLY A 59 -2.54 5.68 -20.87
N ARG A 60 -2.79 5.29 -22.13
CA ARG A 60 -3.43 6.13 -23.16
C ARG A 60 -4.68 5.42 -23.70
N GLY A 61 -5.69 6.19 -24.09
CA GLY A 61 -6.93 5.67 -24.69
C GLY A 61 -8.03 5.29 -23.69
N ARG A 62 -9.08 4.61 -24.19
CA ARG A 62 -10.32 4.30 -23.45
C ARG A 62 -10.13 3.35 -22.26
N ASN A 63 -9.08 2.54 -22.27
CA ASN A 63 -8.78 1.54 -21.24
C ASN A 63 -7.70 2.00 -20.25
N ALA A 64 -7.39 3.30 -20.20
CA ALA A 64 -6.44 3.83 -19.23
C ALA A 64 -6.95 3.58 -17.80
N LYS A 65 -6.10 2.95 -16.96
CA LYS A 65 -6.46 2.68 -15.56
C LYS A 65 -6.35 3.97 -14.76
N VAL A 66 -7.29 4.18 -13.84
CA VAL A 66 -7.20 5.27 -12.86
C VAL A 66 -6.61 4.69 -11.59
N LEU A 67 -5.50 5.27 -11.15
CA LEU A 67 -4.81 4.96 -9.91
C LEU A 67 -4.76 6.19 -9.02
N TYR A 68 -4.61 6.00 -7.73
CA TYR A 68 -4.59 7.07 -6.74
C TYR A 68 -3.35 6.92 -5.88
N LYS A 69 -2.74 8.03 -5.48
CA LYS A 69 -1.67 7.96 -4.49
C LYS A 69 -2.29 7.71 -3.12
N ARG A 70 -1.90 6.63 -2.44
CA ARG A 70 -2.46 6.26 -1.13
C ARG A 70 -2.33 7.40 -0.12
N ALA A 71 -1.18 8.06 -0.08
CA ALA A 71 -0.94 9.23 0.78
C ALA A 71 -1.87 10.42 0.47
N GLU A 72 -2.26 10.62 -0.78
CA GLU A 72 -3.19 11.71 -1.13
C GLU A 72 -4.63 11.36 -0.78
N VAL A 73 -5.03 10.10 -0.88
CA VAL A 73 -6.33 9.62 -0.41
C VAL A 73 -6.48 9.86 1.09
N PHE A 74 -5.45 9.55 1.87
CA PHE A 74 -5.45 9.82 3.32
C PHE A 74 -5.52 11.32 3.65
N LYS A 75 -4.69 12.15 3.00
CA LYS A 75 -4.75 13.61 3.20
C LYS A 75 -6.12 14.18 2.82
N TRP A 76 -6.71 13.69 1.74
CA TRP A 76 -8.04 14.10 1.31
C TRP A 76 -9.10 13.69 2.34
N LEU A 77 -9.03 12.48 2.90
CA LEU A 77 -9.90 12.04 3.99
C LEU A 77 -9.78 12.95 5.22
N GLU A 78 -8.57 13.32 5.62
CA GLU A 78 -8.35 14.27 6.72
C GLU A 78 -9.00 15.63 6.45
N GLN A 79 -8.92 16.12 5.20
CA GLN A 79 -9.58 17.35 4.79
C GLN A 79 -11.12 17.27 4.87
N GLN A 80 -11.71 16.12 4.51
CA GLN A 80 -13.16 15.93 4.58
C GLN A 80 -13.68 15.91 6.02
N LYS A 81 -12.88 15.46 6.99
CA LYS A 81 -13.30 15.42 8.41
C LYS A 81 -13.37 16.81 9.08
N ILE A 82 -12.78 17.83 8.44
CA ILE A 82 -12.71 19.20 8.96
C ILE A 82 -13.89 20.06 8.45
N HIS A 83 -14.70 19.53 7.53
CA HIS A 83 -16.00 20.09 7.14
C HIS A 83 -17.13 19.45 7.96
#